data_AF-A0AAE3NVA6-F1
#
_entry.id   AF-A0AAE3NVA6-F1
#
_cell.length_a   1.000
_cell.length_b   1.000
_cell.length_c   1.000
_cell.angle_alpha   90.00
_cell.angle_beta   90.00
_cell.angle_gamma   90.00
#
_symmetry.space_group_name_H-M   'P 1'
#
loop_
_entity.id
_entity.type
_entity.pdbx_description
1 polymer ?
#
loop_
_entity_poly.entity_id
_entity_poly.type
_entity_poly.pdbx_seq_one_letter_code
_entity_poly.pdbx_strand_id
1 'polypeptide(L)'
;MSDLIAKAPIDKRLAEILTPIIEGMGFELIRVRLMGGKSKTVQVMAERPEGGGIEVDDCAEISTAVSAVLDVEDPIEDAYTLEVSSPGIDRPLTRLKDFDTWDGYEAKLETAELIDGRRRFKGMLAGTEGSEVLIEIEDQGAPVTIGLQFDWLSDAKLVLTDELIRDVLKSRKDAGIVDEDKFDEIETEEGDGDDAGAV
;
A
#
# COMPACT_ATOMS: atom_id res chain seq x y z
N MET A 1 14.61 -14.97 -5.15
CA MET A 1 14.47 -13.85 -4.20
C MET A 1 13.06 -13.34 -4.31
N SER A 2 12.31 -13.37 -3.22
CA SER A 2 10.93 -12.85 -3.19
C SER A 2 11.01 -11.34 -3.27
N ASP A 3 10.30 -10.78 -4.26
CA ASP A 3 10.19 -9.34 -4.46
C ASP A 3 8.74 -8.97 -4.15
N LEU A 4 8.56 -8.25 -3.05
CA LEU A 4 7.23 -7.86 -2.57
C LEU A 4 6.67 -6.67 -3.36
N ILE A 5 7.54 -5.83 -3.95
CA ILE A 5 7.14 -4.76 -4.86
C ILE A 5 6.52 -5.39 -6.11
N ALA A 6 7.18 -6.41 -6.67
CA ALA A 6 6.82 -7.08 -7.90
C ALA A 6 6.85 -8.62 -7.83
N LYS A 7 5.67 -9.26 -7.83
CA LYS A 7 5.52 -10.71 -7.65
C LYS A 7 5.56 -11.46 -8.97
N ALA A 8 4.71 -11.08 -9.93
CA ALA A 8 4.64 -11.77 -11.21
C ALA A 8 5.84 -11.41 -12.11
N PRO A 9 6.25 -12.26 -13.07
CA PRO A 9 7.35 -11.94 -13.98
C PRO A 9 7.15 -10.61 -14.73
N ILE A 10 5.92 -10.32 -15.16
CA ILE A 10 5.59 -9.05 -15.80
C ILE A 10 5.67 -7.86 -14.83
N ASP A 11 5.24 -8.03 -13.58
CA ASP A 11 5.38 -6.99 -12.55
C ASP A 11 6.84 -6.63 -12.33
N LYS A 12 7.75 -7.61 -12.37
CA LYS A 12 9.19 -7.38 -12.16
C LYS A 12 9.78 -6.57 -13.28
N ARG A 13 9.43 -6.91 -14.53
CA ARG A 13 9.82 -6.12 -15.70
C ARG A 13 9.27 -4.69 -15.61
N LEU A 14 8.02 -4.51 -15.16
CA LEU A 14 7.45 -3.19 -14.92
C LEU A 14 8.20 -2.45 -13.81
N ALA A 15 8.51 -3.09 -12.69
CA ALA A 15 9.27 -2.47 -11.60
C ALA A 15 10.65 -2.00 -12.06
N GLU A 16 11.39 -2.83 -12.81
CA GLU A 16 12.69 -2.47 -13.38
C GLU A 16 12.63 -1.21 -14.25
N ILE A 17 11.58 -1.07 -15.06
CA ILE A 17 11.37 0.10 -15.92
C ILE A 17 10.94 1.33 -15.11
N LEU A 18 10.01 1.16 -14.17
CA LEU A 18 9.33 2.28 -13.51
C LEU A 18 10.06 2.83 -12.29
N THR A 19 10.81 2.00 -11.56
CA THR A 19 11.55 2.41 -10.36
C THR A 19 12.46 3.63 -10.61
N PRO A 20 13.38 3.63 -11.60
CA PRO A 20 14.26 4.78 -11.81
C PRO A 20 13.52 6.07 -12.20
N ILE A 21 12.34 5.96 -12.82
CA ILE A 21 11.51 7.10 -13.21
C ILE A 21 10.86 7.71 -11.96
N ILE A 22 10.23 6.87 -11.14
CA ILE A 22 9.55 7.27 -9.91
C ILE A 22 10.56 7.85 -8.91
N GLU A 23 11.72 7.21 -8.75
CA GLU A 23 12.82 7.70 -7.91
C GLU A 23 13.42 9.01 -8.43
N GLY A 24 13.56 9.15 -9.76
CA GLY A 24 14.01 10.39 -10.39
C GLY A 24 13.08 11.58 -10.15
N MET A 25 11.80 11.32 -9.88
CA MET A 25 10.79 12.32 -9.51
C MET A 25 10.76 12.61 -8.01
N GLY A 26 11.57 11.93 -7.19
CA GLY A 26 11.61 12.11 -5.74
C GLY A 26 10.57 11.31 -4.97
N PHE A 27 10.00 10.26 -5.58
CA PHE A 27 9.10 9.31 -4.94
C PHE A 27 9.76 7.94 -4.83
N GLU A 28 9.12 7.02 -4.11
CA GLU A 28 9.53 5.63 -4.04
C GLU A 28 8.42 4.73 -4.55
N LEU A 29 8.79 3.73 -5.34
CA LEU A 29 7.86 2.70 -5.77
C LEU A 29 7.58 1.75 -4.61
N ILE A 30 6.32 1.72 -4.18
CA ILE A 30 5.84 0.82 -3.11
C ILE A 30 5.40 -0.51 -3.70
N ARG A 31 4.62 -0.49 -4.78
CA ARG A 31 4.10 -1.71 -5.41
C ARG A 31 3.79 -1.49 -6.87
N VAL A 32 4.02 -2.50 -7.70
CA VAL A 32 3.49 -2.57 -9.07
C VAL A 32 2.81 -3.92 -9.31
N ARG A 33 1.61 -3.89 -9.90
CA ARG A 33 0.84 -5.09 -10.22
C ARG A 33 0.14 -4.94 -11.57
N LEU A 34 0.30 -5.91 -12.45
CA LEU A 34 -0.63 -6.13 -13.56
C LEU A 34 -1.79 -7.02 -13.08
N MET A 35 -2.98 -6.43 -13.01
CA MET A 35 -4.19 -7.10 -12.53
C MET A 35 -5.22 -7.24 -13.65
N GLY A 36 -6.23 -8.07 -13.42
CA GLY A 36 -7.37 -8.23 -14.31
C GLY A 36 -7.19 -9.32 -15.37
N GLY A 37 -8.30 -9.66 -16.03
CA GLY A 37 -8.37 -10.65 -17.10
C GLY A 37 -8.49 -9.99 -18.46
N LYS A 38 -9.72 -9.86 -18.97
CA LYS A 38 -10.00 -9.21 -20.26
C LYS A 38 -9.75 -7.69 -20.26
N SER A 39 -9.94 -7.05 -19.11
CA SER A 39 -9.57 -5.66 -18.88
C SER A 39 -8.40 -5.67 -17.93
N LYS A 40 -7.21 -5.30 -18.42
CA LYS A 40 -6.00 -5.26 -17.61
C LYS A 40 -5.87 -3.91 -16.93
N THR A 41 -5.30 -3.91 -15.73
CA THR A 41 -4.95 -2.69 -14.99
C THR A 41 -3.51 -2.79 -14.53
N VAL A 42 -2.68 -1.82 -14.87
CA VAL A 42 -1.36 -1.61 -14.27
C VAL A 42 -1.56 -0.70 -13.07
N GLN A 43 -1.48 -1.26 -11.87
CA GLN A 43 -1.53 -0.48 -10.64
C GLN A 43 -0.10 -0.17 -10.17
N VAL A 44 0.16 1.12 -9.97
CA VAL A 44 1.40 1.66 -9.42
C VAL A 44 1.07 2.37 -8.11
N MET A 45 1.69 1.92 -7.02
CA MET A 45 1.63 2.60 -5.74
C MET A 45 2.96 3.29 -5.47
N ALA A 46 2.92 4.59 -5.19
CA ALA A 46 4.10 5.38 -4.90
C ALA A 46 3.91 6.20 -3.61
N GLU A 47 5.01 6.61 -3.01
CA GLU A 47 5.01 7.45 -1.81
C GLU A 47 6.24 8.35 -1.78
N ARG A 48 6.20 9.44 -1.01
CA ARG A 48 7.42 10.18 -0.66
C ARG A 48 8.34 9.34 0.24
N PRO A 49 9.67 9.51 0.15
CA PRO A 49 10.63 8.79 0.99
C PRO A 49 10.43 8.98 2.50
N GLU A 50 9.91 10.14 2.90
CA GLU A 50 9.61 10.48 4.30
C GLU A 50 8.27 9.89 4.79
N GLY A 51 7.52 9.22 3.92
CA GLY A 51 6.18 8.71 4.20
C GLY A 51 5.08 9.76 3.99
N GLY A 52 3.87 9.43 4.41
CA GLY A 52 2.73 10.36 4.44
C GLY A 52 1.81 10.33 3.22
N GLY A 53 2.08 9.45 2.24
CA GLY A 53 1.32 9.37 1.00
C GLY A 53 1.80 10.36 -0.08
N ILE A 54 0.97 10.53 -1.11
CA ILE A 54 1.13 11.50 -2.20
C ILE A 54 -0.24 12.12 -2.50
N GLU A 55 -0.22 13.36 -3.00
CA GLU A 55 -1.44 14.09 -3.38
C GLU A 55 -1.95 13.66 -4.76
N VAL A 56 -3.15 14.14 -5.12
CA VAL A 56 -3.75 13.85 -6.45
C VAL A 56 -2.88 14.40 -7.58
N ASP A 57 -2.30 15.59 -7.40
CA ASP A 57 -1.41 16.20 -8.39
C ASP A 57 -0.12 15.39 -8.58
N ASP A 58 0.47 14.91 -7.48
CA ASP A 58 1.62 13.99 -7.52
C ASP A 58 1.27 12.70 -8.29
N CYS A 59 0.07 12.13 -8.06
CA CYS A 59 -0.39 10.96 -8.80
C CYS A 59 -0.52 11.27 -10.30
N ALA A 60 -0.99 12.46 -10.68
CA ALA A 60 -1.12 12.87 -12.08
C ALA A 60 0.24 13.05 -12.76
N GLU A 61 1.21 13.63 -12.07
CA GLU A 61 2.59 13.76 -12.56
C GLU A 61 3.23 12.39 -12.78
N ILE A 62 3.15 11.50 -11.78
CA ILE A 62 3.68 10.14 -11.88
C ILE A 62 2.98 9.38 -13.03
N SER A 63 1.66 9.47 -13.13
CA SER A 63 0.88 8.84 -14.20
C SER A 63 1.34 9.27 -15.58
N THR A 64 1.57 10.57 -15.78
CA THR A 64 2.06 11.12 -17.05
C THR A 64 3.44 10.59 -17.41
N ALA A 65 4.38 10.60 -16.45
CA ALA A 65 5.74 10.12 -16.66
C ALA A 65 5.79 8.61 -16.91
N VAL A 66 5.06 7.83 -16.12
CA VAL A 66 4.94 6.38 -16.25
C VAL A 66 4.34 6.00 -17.60
N SER A 67 3.24 6.66 -18.00
CA SER A 67 2.60 6.41 -19.30
C SER A 67 3.56 6.63 -20.46
N ALA A 68 4.31 7.74 -20.45
CA ALA A 68 5.25 8.05 -21.52
C ALA A 68 6.37 6.99 -21.65
N VAL A 69 6.85 6.45 -20.54
CA VAL A 69 7.89 5.42 -20.54
C VAL A 69 7.32 4.07 -20.97
N LEU A 70 6.12 3.72 -20.52
CA LEU A 70 5.46 2.48 -20.94
C LEU A 70 5.10 2.49 -22.43
N ASP A 71 4.79 3.65 -23.02
CA ASP A 71 4.58 3.78 -24.47
C ASP A 71 5.86 3.54 -25.29
N VAL A 72 7.04 3.80 -24.71
CA VAL A 72 8.34 3.60 -25.37
C VAL A 72 8.84 2.16 -25.18
N GLU A 73 8.80 1.65 -23.96
CA GLU A 73 9.30 0.30 -23.62
C GLU A 73 8.31 -0.82 -24.00
N ASP A 74 7.03 -0.47 -24.14
CA ASP A 74 5.89 -1.32 -24.53
C ASP A 74 5.94 -2.77 -23.97
N PRO A 75 6.02 -2.94 -22.63
CA PRO A 75 6.19 -4.27 -22.04
C PRO A 75 4.90 -5.12 -22.03
N ILE A 76 3.73 -4.54 -22.33
CA ILE A 76 2.41 -5.17 -22.23
C ILE A 76 1.69 -5.08 -23.58
N GLU A 77 1.49 -6.24 -24.24
CA GLU A 77 0.91 -6.30 -25.58
C GLU A 77 -0.60 -5.96 -25.65
N ASP A 78 -1.32 -6.11 -24.54
CA ASP A 78 -2.77 -5.91 -24.49
C ASP A 78 -3.12 -4.52 -23.93
N ALA A 79 -4.27 -3.98 -24.33
CA ALA A 79 -4.81 -2.76 -23.76
C ALA A 79 -4.99 -2.87 -22.23
N TYR A 80 -4.61 -1.81 -21.52
CA TYR A 80 -4.69 -1.73 -20.07
C TYR A 80 -5.08 -0.32 -19.61
N THR A 81 -5.57 -0.24 -18.37
CA THR A 81 -5.75 1.01 -17.64
C THR A 81 -4.55 1.22 -16.72
N LEU A 82 -3.96 2.42 -16.72
CA LEU A 82 -2.95 2.81 -15.73
C LEU A 82 -3.65 3.43 -14.51
N GLU A 83 -3.34 2.90 -13.32
CA GLU A 83 -3.80 3.41 -12.03
C GLU A 83 -2.59 3.80 -11.18
N VAL A 84 -2.52 5.06 -10.74
CA VAL A 84 -1.48 5.56 -9.86
C VAL A 84 -2.11 6.03 -8.56
N SER A 85 -1.58 5.57 -7.42
CA SER A 85 -2.10 5.92 -6.10
C SER A 85 -1.00 5.92 -5.02
N SER A 86 -1.34 6.42 -3.84
CA SER A 86 -0.60 6.13 -2.61
C SER A 86 -1.02 4.75 -2.05
N PRO A 87 -0.21 4.10 -1.20
CA PRO A 87 -0.56 2.79 -0.63
C PRO A 87 -1.76 2.79 0.33
N GLY A 88 -2.20 3.97 0.82
CA GLY A 88 -3.33 4.08 1.74
C GLY A 88 -3.06 3.49 3.15
N ILE A 89 -4.14 3.21 3.90
CA ILE A 89 -4.08 2.71 5.28
C ILE A 89 -3.92 1.17 5.33
N ASP A 90 -4.55 0.42 4.42
CA ASP A 90 -4.31 -1.03 4.23
C ASP A 90 -3.00 -1.25 3.42
N ARG A 91 -1.92 -0.66 3.96
CA ARG A 91 -0.64 -0.48 3.29
C ARG A 91 0.07 -1.82 3.08
N PRO A 92 0.51 -2.15 1.86
CA PRO A 92 1.45 -3.25 1.64
C PRO A 92 2.84 -2.88 2.20
N LEU A 93 3.47 -3.84 2.88
CA LEU A 93 4.84 -3.71 3.40
C LEU A 93 5.76 -4.44 2.43
N THR A 94 6.49 -3.71 1.61
CA THR A 94 7.21 -4.30 0.46
C THR A 94 8.72 -4.18 0.56
N ARG A 95 9.23 -3.42 1.52
CA ARG A 95 10.66 -3.17 1.75
C ARG A 95 10.98 -3.36 3.21
N LEU A 96 12.22 -3.76 3.52
CA LEU A 96 12.67 -3.96 4.91
C LEU A 96 12.38 -2.75 5.82
N LYS A 97 12.68 -1.53 5.35
CA LYS A 97 12.42 -0.31 6.10
C LYS A 97 10.95 -0.06 6.44
N ASP A 98 10.01 -0.64 5.68
CA ASP A 98 8.59 -0.50 5.98
C ASP A 98 8.27 -1.20 7.32
N PHE A 99 8.96 -2.30 7.66
CA PHE A 99 8.72 -3.02 8.91
C PHE A 99 9.25 -2.27 10.14
N ASP A 100 10.32 -1.49 9.99
CA ASP A 100 10.81 -0.60 11.05
C ASP A 100 9.93 0.65 11.18
N THR A 101 9.46 1.20 10.05
CA THR A 101 8.62 2.41 10.03
C THR A 101 7.27 2.17 10.72
N TRP A 102 6.72 0.97 10.59
CA TRP A 102 5.42 0.60 11.13
C TRP A 102 5.52 -0.36 12.32
N ASP A 103 6.66 -0.34 13.02
CA ASP A 103 6.84 -1.03 14.29
C ASP A 103 5.71 -0.68 15.28
N GLY A 104 5.25 -1.68 16.04
CA GLY A 104 4.13 -1.53 16.98
C GLY A 104 2.73 -1.62 16.36
N TYR A 105 2.59 -1.66 15.03
CA TYR A 105 1.29 -1.87 14.38
C TYR A 105 1.01 -3.34 14.07
N GLU A 106 -0.27 -3.72 14.09
CA GLU A 106 -0.69 -5.08 13.71
C GLU A 106 -0.52 -5.28 12.19
N ALA A 107 0.15 -6.37 11.82
CA ALA A 107 0.39 -6.74 10.43
C ALA A 107 0.01 -8.20 10.17
N LYS A 108 -0.19 -8.51 8.89
CA LYS A 108 -0.36 -9.85 8.38
C LYS A 108 0.77 -10.16 7.40
N LEU A 109 1.55 -11.18 7.71
CA LEU A 109 2.63 -11.70 6.88
C LEU A 109 2.25 -13.07 6.32
N GLU A 110 2.56 -13.32 5.05
CA GLU A 110 2.38 -14.62 4.41
C GLU A 110 3.71 -15.08 3.81
N THR A 111 4.15 -16.30 4.14
CA THR A 111 5.37 -16.91 3.61
C THR A 111 5.08 -17.75 2.36
N ALA A 112 6.07 -17.82 1.47
CA ALA A 112 6.00 -18.65 0.27
C ALA A 112 5.87 -20.14 0.63
N GLU A 113 6.66 -20.58 1.62
CA GLU A 113 6.70 -21.95 2.11
C GLU A 113 6.10 -22.07 3.52
N LEU A 114 5.79 -23.29 3.94
CA LEU A 114 5.37 -23.60 5.31
C LEU A 114 6.53 -23.40 6.28
N ILE A 115 6.30 -22.62 7.34
CA ILE A 115 7.20 -22.48 8.49
C ILE A 115 6.41 -22.96 9.70
N ASP A 116 6.91 -24.01 10.35
CA ASP A 116 6.24 -24.68 11.48
C ASP A 116 4.77 -25.03 11.22
N GLY A 117 4.49 -25.52 10.01
CA GLY A 117 3.14 -25.98 9.62
C GLY A 117 2.15 -24.87 9.29
N ARG A 118 2.57 -23.59 9.29
CA ARG A 118 1.73 -22.44 8.90
C ARG A 118 2.42 -21.58 7.86
N ARG A 119 1.62 -20.82 7.12
CA ARG A 119 2.09 -19.84 6.11
C ARG A 119 1.69 -18.42 6.42
N ARG A 120 0.77 -18.22 7.36
CA ARG A 120 0.20 -16.91 7.68
C ARG A 120 0.49 -16.60 9.13
N PHE A 121 0.99 -15.40 9.34
CA PHE A 121 1.36 -14.86 10.63
C PHE A 121 0.60 -13.55 10.77
N LYS A 122 -0.10 -13.39 11.89
CA LYS A 122 -0.82 -12.17 12.21
C LYS A 122 -0.44 -11.78 13.62
N GLY A 123 0.00 -10.54 13.80
CA GLY A 123 0.58 -10.10 15.05
C GLY A 123 1.14 -8.68 14.96
N MET A 124 1.74 -8.21 16.05
CA MET A 124 2.32 -6.88 16.13
C MET A 124 3.73 -6.88 15.52
N LEU A 125 4.04 -5.93 14.66
CA LEU A 125 5.41 -5.73 14.18
C LEU A 125 6.32 -5.36 15.34
N ALA A 126 7.53 -5.87 15.31
CA ALA A 126 8.59 -5.61 16.29
C ALA A 126 9.89 -5.14 15.62
N GLY A 127 9.76 -4.46 14.48
CA GLY A 127 10.86 -3.99 13.62
C GLY A 127 11.60 -5.10 12.87
N THR A 128 12.87 -4.84 12.55
CA THR A 128 13.76 -5.78 11.85
C THR A 128 15.07 -6.03 12.59
N GLU A 129 15.64 -7.22 12.41
CA GLU A 129 17.00 -7.56 12.83
C GLU A 129 17.78 -8.14 11.64
N GLY A 130 18.69 -7.35 11.07
CA GLY A 130 19.43 -7.74 9.87
C GLY A 130 18.53 -7.92 8.66
N SER A 131 18.30 -9.17 8.25
CA SER A 131 17.37 -9.54 7.16
C SER A 131 16.08 -10.17 7.66
N GLU A 132 15.86 -10.23 8.97
CA GLU A 132 14.67 -10.80 9.59
C GLU A 132 13.66 -9.71 9.93
N VAL A 133 12.41 -9.96 9.60
CA VAL A 133 11.24 -9.21 10.05
C VAL A 133 10.76 -9.84 11.34
N LEU A 134 10.65 -9.05 12.41
CA LEU A 134 10.19 -9.50 13.71
C LEU A 134 8.68 -9.26 13.84
N ILE A 135 7.95 -10.29 14.28
CA ILE A 135 6.51 -10.21 14.55
C ILE A 135 6.17 -10.92 15.86
N GLU A 136 5.49 -10.21 16.75
CA GLU A 136 4.91 -10.77 17.97
C GLU A 136 3.55 -11.38 17.67
N ILE A 137 3.42 -12.67 17.91
CA ILE A 137 2.23 -13.46 17.66
C ILE A 137 1.77 -14.13 18.96
N GLU A 138 0.49 -14.49 19.03
CA GLU A 138 0.01 -15.36 20.10
C GLU A 138 0.31 -16.83 19.75
N ASP A 139 1.07 -17.51 20.60
CA ASP A 139 1.25 -18.96 20.55
C ASP A 139 0.93 -19.58 21.91
N GLN A 140 0.03 -20.56 21.93
CA GLN A 140 -0.42 -21.26 23.14
C GLN A 140 -0.87 -20.32 24.29
N GLY A 141 -1.43 -19.16 23.95
CA GLY A 141 -1.95 -18.18 24.92
C GLY A 141 -0.88 -17.27 25.54
N ALA A 142 0.33 -17.24 24.99
CA ALA A 142 1.38 -16.30 25.36
C ALA A 142 1.91 -15.54 24.13
N PRO A 143 2.30 -14.27 24.27
CA PRO A 143 2.97 -13.53 23.20
C PRO A 143 4.38 -14.10 22.99
N VAL A 144 4.73 -14.35 21.73
CA VAL A 144 6.04 -14.83 21.30
C VAL A 144 6.47 -14.02 20.08
N THR A 145 7.65 -13.40 20.15
CA THR A 145 8.29 -12.76 19.00
C THR A 145 9.03 -13.80 18.19
N ILE A 146 8.77 -13.84 16.89
CA ILE A 146 9.48 -14.69 15.94
C ILE A 146 10.15 -13.83 14.86
N GLY A 147 11.28 -14.30 14.34
CA GLY A 147 11.94 -13.73 13.17
C GLY A 147 11.59 -14.51 11.90
N LEU A 148 11.18 -13.80 10.86
CA LEU A 148 10.97 -14.35 9.52
C LEU A 148 11.95 -13.70 8.56
N GLN A 149 12.74 -14.48 7.83
CA GLN A 149 13.60 -13.89 6.79
C GLN A 149 12.74 -13.17 5.76
N PHE A 150 13.13 -11.94 5.42
CA PHE A 150 12.39 -11.11 4.50
C PHE A 150 12.18 -11.76 3.13
N ASP A 151 13.16 -12.55 2.66
CA ASP A 151 13.06 -13.27 1.39
C ASP A 151 12.09 -14.47 1.41
N TRP A 152 11.65 -14.92 2.59
CA TRP A 152 10.60 -15.93 2.73
C TRP A 152 9.20 -15.34 2.53
N LEU A 153 9.05 -14.03 2.69
CA LEU A 153 7.77 -13.36 2.60
C LEU A 153 7.28 -13.35 1.15
N SER A 154 6.03 -13.79 0.98
CA SER A 154 5.27 -13.76 -0.25
C SER A 154 4.20 -12.66 -0.25
N ASP A 155 3.77 -12.20 0.91
CA ASP A 155 2.88 -11.05 1.10
C ASP A 155 3.07 -10.44 2.49
N ALA A 156 2.90 -9.14 2.61
CA ALA A 156 2.92 -8.45 3.89
C ALA A 156 2.11 -7.16 3.79
N LYS A 157 1.26 -6.91 4.79
CA LYS A 157 0.47 -5.68 4.87
C LYS A 157 0.04 -5.38 6.30
N LEU A 158 -0.24 -4.12 6.56
CA LEU A 158 -0.87 -3.70 7.82
C LEU A 158 -2.29 -4.25 7.92
N VAL A 159 -2.75 -4.46 9.15
CA VAL A 159 -4.13 -4.75 9.45
C VAL A 159 -4.82 -3.44 9.81
N LEU A 160 -5.97 -3.20 9.17
CA LEU A 160 -6.76 -2.01 9.41
C LEU A 160 -7.44 -2.08 10.79
N THR A 161 -6.74 -1.63 11.82
CA THR A 161 -7.23 -1.52 13.20
C THR A 161 -7.73 -0.10 13.49
N ASP A 162 -8.59 0.05 14.50
CA ASP A 162 -9.08 1.36 14.94
C ASP A 162 -7.95 2.29 15.41
N GLU A 163 -6.92 1.71 16.02
CA GLU A 163 -5.71 2.42 16.46
C GLU A 163 -4.93 2.96 15.25
N LEU A 164 -4.67 2.11 14.26
CA LEU A 164 -4.01 2.51 13.01
C LEU A 164 -4.78 3.61 12.29
N ILE A 165 -6.11 3.47 12.17
CA ILE A 165 -6.97 4.49 11.54
C ILE A 165 -6.82 5.82 12.28
N ARG A 166 -6.92 5.81 13.60
CA ARG A 166 -6.84 7.02 14.43
C ARG A 166 -5.50 7.73 14.26
N ASP A 167 -4.41 6.98 14.31
CA ASP A 167 -3.05 7.55 14.26
C ASP A 167 -2.74 8.12 12.88
N VAL A 168 -3.13 7.43 11.80
CA VAL A 168 -2.91 7.91 10.43
C VAL A 168 -3.77 9.15 10.14
N LEU A 169 -5.02 9.19 10.60
CA LEU A 169 -5.85 10.40 10.45
C LEU A 169 -5.28 11.58 11.23
N LYS A 170 -4.76 11.33 12.44
CA LYS A 170 -4.11 12.36 13.25
C LYS A 170 -2.83 12.86 12.59
N SER A 171 -1.97 11.97 12.09
CA SER A 171 -0.71 12.37 11.45
C SER A 171 -0.95 13.20 10.18
N ARG A 172 -1.97 12.84 9.37
CA ARG A 172 -2.37 13.62 8.19
C ARG A 172 -2.87 15.02 8.55
N LYS A 173 -3.64 15.14 9.63
CA LYS A 173 -4.08 16.44 10.15
C LYS A 173 -2.89 17.27 10.62
N ASP A 174 -1.99 16.68 11.40
CA ASP A 174 -0.81 17.36 11.93
C ASP A 174 0.17 17.79 10.82
N ALA A 175 0.23 17.04 9.71
CA ALA A 175 1.02 17.38 8.53
C ALA A 175 0.41 18.50 7.65
N GLY A 176 -0.79 19.00 7.98
CA GLY A 176 -1.45 20.05 7.21
C GLY A 176 -1.92 19.61 5.81
N ILE A 177 -2.02 18.30 5.57
CA ILE A 177 -2.48 17.73 4.29
C ILE A 177 -3.98 17.97 4.09
N VAL A 178 -4.74 18.10 5.18
CA VAL A 178 -6.16 18.46 5.14
C VAL A 178 -6.30 19.96 5.33
N ASP A 179 -6.45 20.67 4.22
CA ASP A 179 -6.80 22.10 4.20
C ASP A 179 -8.32 22.24 4.32
N GLU A 180 -8.82 22.42 5.55
CA GLU A 180 -10.26 22.55 5.84
C GLU A 180 -10.92 23.69 5.03
N ASP A 181 -10.15 24.69 4.59
CA ASP A 181 -10.65 25.83 3.80
C ASP A 181 -10.87 25.50 2.31
N LYS A 182 -10.43 24.32 1.85
CA LYS A 182 -10.59 23.84 0.46
C LYS A 182 -11.75 22.87 0.28
N PHE A 183 -12.46 22.51 1.34
CA PHE A 183 -13.63 21.65 1.26
C PHE A 183 -14.89 22.50 1.27
N ASP A 184 -15.80 22.23 0.34
CA ASP A 184 -17.12 22.84 0.34
C ASP A 184 -17.91 22.40 1.58
N GLU A 185 -18.72 23.32 2.10
CA GLU A 185 -19.63 23.05 3.22
C GLU A 185 -20.60 21.93 2.82
N ILE A 186 -20.69 20.88 3.64
CA ILE A 186 -21.55 19.72 3.35
C ILE A 186 -23.01 20.17 3.51
N GLU A 187 -23.69 20.46 2.40
CA GLU A 187 -25.13 20.68 2.39
C GLU A 187 -25.85 19.33 2.55
N THR A 188 -26.34 19.06 3.76
CA THR A 188 -27.30 17.97 3.98
C THR A 188 -28.70 18.46 3.60
N GLU A 189 -29.24 18.00 2.47
CA GLU A 189 -30.67 18.10 2.21
C GLU A 189 -31.41 17.18 3.18
N GLU A 190 -31.99 17.76 4.25
CA GLU A 190 -33.07 17.10 4.98
C GLU A 190 -34.25 16.97 4.01
N GLY A 191 -34.47 15.77 3.49
CA GLY A 191 -35.62 15.47 2.66
C GLY A 191 -36.90 15.83 3.42
N ASP A 192 -37.54 16.90 3.00
CA ASP A 192 -38.78 17.41 3.58
C ASP A 192 -39.84 16.31 3.45
N GLY A 193 -40.23 15.74 4.59
CA GLY A 193 -41.29 14.75 4.68
C GLY A 193 -42.61 15.43 4.37
N ASP A 194 -43.03 15.36 3.11
CA ASP A 194 -44.33 15.86 2.64
C ASP A 194 -45.45 14.94 3.19
N ASP A 195 -45.81 15.14 4.45
CA ASP A 195 -47.10 14.72 5.01
C ASP A 195 -48.19 15.67 4.50
N ALA A 196 -48.66 15.42 3.28
CA ALA A 196 -49.87 16.01 2.74
C ALA A 196 -50.96 14.93 2.63
N GLY A 197 -51.84 14.90 3.62
CA GLY A 197 -53.01 14.02 3.64
C GLY A 197 -54.06 14.34 2.55
N ALA A 198 -54.66 13.28 2.01
CA ALA A 198 -56.02 13.12 1.47
C ALA A 198 -56.05 11.73 0.76
N VAL A 199 -56.93 10.77 1.04
CA VAL A 199 -58.40 10.80 1.15
C VAL A 199 -58.87 9.70 2.11
#